data_AF-A0A0P8BV02-F1
#
_entry.id   AF-A0A0P8BV02-F1
#
_cell.length_a   1.000
_cell.length_b   1.000
_cell.length_c   1.000
_cell.angle_alpha   90.00
_cell.angle_beta   90.00
_cell.angle_gamma   90.00
#
_symmetry.space_group_name_H-M   'P 1'
#
loop_
_entity.id
_entity.type
_entity.pdbx_description
1 polymer ?
#
loop_
_entity_poly.entity_id
_entity_poly.type
_entity_poly.pdbx_seq_one_letter_code
_entity_poly.pdbx_strand_id
1 'polypeptide(L)'
;MMGAGWRMALLSVNTEENPDGHAPAGDRTLAAALDTLAPGGSVTVMIHGYRFCPHHPRTDPHRHILSLNPRTDCWKAVSWPRHLHLDRPGAGLGIGFGWPATGPLPRVARRAHRAGQQLARMIDAIQAARPDAQVNLVAHSLGARVALTALETAPRDVVRRMILISGAEYRARAERALRSPAAMRLRVLNVTSGENAAFDLMFRLAVAPSDP
;
A
#
# COMPACT_ATOMS: atom_id res chain seq x y z
N MET A 1 27.02 -11.16 -25.31
CA MET A 1 25.57 -11.44 -25.37
C MET A 1 25.02 -11.38 -23.95
N MET A 2 24.81 -10.17 -23.42
CA MET A 2 24.26 -9.96 -22.07
C MET A 2 22.76 -9.71 -22.20
N GLY A 3 21.99 -10.43 -21.39
CA GLY A 3 20.57 -10.69 -21.56
C GLY A 3 19.68 -9.46 -21.62
N ALA A 4 18.53 -9.65 -22.28
CA ALA A 4 17.40 -8.75 -22.32
C ALA A 4 17.13 -8.17 -20.91
N GLY A 5 17.18 -6.84 -20.82
CA GLY A 5 17.08 -6.11 -19.57
C GLY A 5 15.80 -6.46 -18.81
N TRP A 6 15.97 -6.98 -17.60
CA TRP A 6 14.90 -7.10 -16.61
C TRP A 6 14.25 -5.72 -16.43
N ARG A 7 13.08 -5.52 -17.06
CA ARG A 7 12.31 -4.29 -16.92
C ARG A 7 11.69 -4.27 -15.53
N MET A 8 12.27 -3.43 -14.68
CA MET A 8 11.87 -3.05 -13.32
C MET A 8 10.41 -3.41 -13.00
N ALA A 9 10.22 -4.46 -12.20
CA ALA A 9 8.91 -4.93 -11.74
C ALA A 9 8.35 -4.08 -10.60
N LEU A 10 8.58 -2.75 -10.65
CA LEU A 10 8.06 -1.80 -9.68
C LEU A 10 7.30 -0.70 -10.42
N LEU A 11 6.02 -0.55 -10.10
CA LEU A 11 5.16 0.52 -10.55
C LEU A 11 4.96 1.52 -9.40
N SER A 12 5.07 2.82 -9.68
CA SER A 12 4.70 3.87 -8.72
C SER A 12 3.37 4.46 -9.13
N VAL A 13 2.41 4.49 -8.20
CA VAL A 13 1.08 5.08 -8.41
C VAL A 13 0.75 6.02 -7.27
N ASN A 14 -0.09 7.01 -7.55
CA ASN A 14 -0.66 7.90 -6.55
C ASN A 14 -2.17 7.70 -6.47
N THR A 15 -2.75 7.90 -5.29
CA THR A 15 -4.21 7.99 -5.16
C THR A 15 -4.76 9.12 -6.03
N GLU A 16 -5.84 8.85 -6.76
CA GLU A 16 -6.51 9.85 -7.58
C GLU A 16 -8.03 9.72 -7.41
N GLU A 17 -8.76 10.83 -7.46
CA GLU A 17 -10.23 10.82 -7.41
C GLU A 17 -10.82 10.51 -8.79
N ASN A 18 -10.50 9.33 -9.33
CA ASN A 18 -11.00 8.84 -10.61
C ASN A 18 -11.67 7.46 -10.45
N PRO A 19 -12.31 6.90 -11.50
CA PRO A 19 -12.95 5.58 -11.42
C PRO A 19 -12.01 4.45 -11.03
N ASP A 20 -10.74 4.52 -11.43
CA ASP A 20 -9.72 3.49 -11.14
C ASP A 20 -9.05 3.67 -9.75
N GLY A 21 -9.31 4.80 -9.09
CA GLY A 21 -8.75 5.23 -7.82
C GLY A 21 -7.25 5.57 -7.84
N HIS A 22 -6.58 5.51 -8.98
CA HIS A 22 -5.15 5.76 -9.04
C HIS A 22 -4.73 6.44 -10.33
N ALA A 23 -3.57 7.07 -10.29
CA ALA A 23 -2.87 7.59 -11.45
C ALA A 23 -1.41 7.12 -11.41
N PRO A 24 -0.78 6.83 -12.57
CA PRO A 24 0.63 6.50 -12.61
C PRO A 24 1.47 7.72 -12.15
N ALA A 25 2.50 7.48 -11.34
CA ALA A 25 3.44 8.51 -10.89
C ALA A 25 4.63 8.68 -11.86
N GLY A 26 4.61 7.97 -12.99
CA GLY A 26 5.61 8.03 -14.07
C GLY A 26 5.00 7.50 -15.37
N ASP A 27 5.83 7.12 -16.34
CA ASP A 27 5.35 6.83 -17.71
C ASP A 27 4.66 5.48 -17.87
N ARG A 28 4.84 4.55 -16.91
CA ARG A 28 4.28 3.20 -16.98
C ARG A 28 2.87 3.18 -16.36
N THR A 29 1.88 2.73 -17.11
CA THR A 29 0.50 2.54 -16.63
C THR A 29 0.36 1.22 -15.86
N LEU A 30 -0.73 1.09 -15.07
CA LEU A 30 -1.05 -0.17 -14.39
C LEU A 30 -1.29 -1.32 -15.39
N ALA A 31 -2.03 -1.08 -16.47
CA ALA A 31 -2.27 -2.08 -17.51
C ALA A 31 -0.96 -2.61 -18.10
N ALA A 32 -0.05 -1.71 -18.52
CA ALA A 32 1.27 -2.10 -19.04
C ALA A 32 2.18 -2.77 -17.99
N ALA A 33 1.91 -2.57 -16.69
CA ALA A 33 2.57 -3.30 -15.63
C ALA A 33 2.04 -4.73 -15.50
N LEU A 34 0.73 -4.89 -15.51
CA LEU A 34 0.03 -6.17 -15.40
C LEU A 34 0.24 -7.09 -16.61
N ASP A 35 0.40 -6.53 -17.81
CA ASP A 35 0.71 -7.30 -19.03
C ASP A 35 2.04 -8.07 -18.94
N THR A 36 2.96 -7.60 -18.10
CA THR A 36 4.26 -8.26 -17.89
C THR A 36 4.25 -9.29 -16.76
N LEU A 37 3.14 -9.42 -16.04
CA LEU A 37 3.03 -10.35 -14.93
C LEU A 37 2.87 -11.78 -15.47
N ALA A 38 3.65 -12.74 -14.96
CA ALA A 38 3.48 -14.14 -15.33
C ALA A 38 2.07 -14.66 -14.95
N PRO A 39 1.54 -15.70 -15.62
CA PRO A 39 0.31 -16.36 -15.20
C PRO A 39 0.36 -16.79 -13.73
N GLY A 40 -0.69 -16.48 -12.95
CA GLY A 40 -0.75 -16.72 -11.52
C GLY A 40 0.21 -15.88 -10.67
N GLY A 41 0.85 -14.86 -11.25
CA GLY A 41 1.81 -14.00 -10.56
C GLY A 41 1.18 -13.17 -9.45
N SER A 42 2.02 -12.69 -8.52
CA SER A 42 1.56 -11.85 -7.42
C SER A 42 1.77 -10.35 -7.69
N VAL A 43 0.82 -9.54 -7.24
CA VAL A 43 0.94 -8.09 -7.14
C VAL A 43 1.10 -7.73 -5.67
N THR A 44 2.21 -7.09 -5.29
CA THR A 44 2.48 -6.66 -3.92
C THR A 44 2.39 -5.14 -3.83
N VAL A 45 1.36 -4.64 -3.15
CA VAL A 45 1.12 -3.20 -2.95
C VAL A 45 1.74 -2.76 -1.63
N MET A 46 2.64 -1.78 -1.68
CA MET A 46 3.34 -1.20 -0.55
C MET A 46 2.77 0.18 -0.22
N ILE A 47 2.33 0.35 1.02
CA ILE A 47 1.54 1.50 1.48
C ILE A 47 2.28 2.17 2.64
N HIS A 48 2.74 3.39 2.41
CA HIS A 48 3.45 4.16 3.42
C HIS A 48 2.52 4.71 4.51
N GLY A 49 3.12 5.15 5.62
CA GLY A 49 2.43 5.79 6.74
C GLY A 49 2.52 7.32 6.74
N TYR A 50 2.26 7.91 7.91
CA TYR A 50 2.33 9.36 8.16
C TYR A 50 3.68 9.97 7.78
N ARG A 51 3.70 11.27 7.42
CA ARG A 51 4.83 12.11 7.00
C ARG A 51 5.30 12.00 5.54
N PHE A 52 4.74 11.09 4.75
CA PHE A 52 5.02 11.02 3.32
C PHE A 52 3.93 11.71 2.50
N CYS A 53 4.31 12.34 1.39
CA CYS A 53 3.38 12.93 0.43
C CYS A 53 4.00 12.88 -0.97
N PRO A 54 3.39 12.17 -1.94
CA PRO A 54 3.95 12.04 -3.29
C PRO A 54 4.02 13.35 -4.05
N HIS A 55 3.27 14.37 -3.63
CA HIS A 55 3.30 15.71 -4.24
C HIS A 55 4.43 16.60 -3.73
N HIS A 56 5.25 16.13 -2.77
CA HIS A 56 6.31 16.93 -2.16
C HIS A 56 7.68 16.23 -2.30
N PRO A 57 8.62 16.76 -3.09
CA PRO A 57 9.89 16.08 -3.41
C PRO A 57 10.73 15.59 -2.22
N ARG A 58 10.64 16.27 -1.07
CA ARG A 58 11.40 15.91 0.16
C ARG A 58 10.76 14.77 0.95
N THR A 59 9.46 14.56 0.79
CA THR A 59 8.69 13.54 1.51
C THR A 59 7.99 12.59 0.55
N ASP A 60 8.42 12.57 -0.70
CA ASP A 60 7.90 11.69 -1.74
C ASP A 60 8.31 10.24 -1.43
N PRO A 61 7.34 9.34 -1.17
CA PRO A 61 7.62 7.95 -0.85
C PRO A 61 8.28 7.21 -2.01
N HIS A 62 8.02 7.59 -3.27
CA HIS A 62 8.55 6.95 -4.48
C HIS A 62 10.03 7.27 -4.71
N ARG A 63 10.52 8.34 -4.06
CA ARG A 63 11.95 8.71 -4.01
C ARG A 63 12.62 8.28 -2.70
N HIS A 64 11.87 7.58 -1.84
CA HIS A 64 12.33 7.17 -0.51
C HIS A 64 11.99 5.69 -0.29
N ILE A 65 11.13 5.36 0.68
CA ILE A 65 10.91 3.98 1.14
C ILE A 65 10.30 3.06 0.07
N LEU A 66 9.52 3.58 -0.88
CA LEU A 66 8.90 2.80 -1.94
C LEU A 66 9.78 2.70 -3.19
N SER A 67 10.99 3.27 -3.15
CA SER A 67 11.94 3.23 -4.26
C SER A 67 12.88 2.03 -4.17
N LEU A 68 13.30 1.49 -5.32
CA LEU A 68 14.43 0.55 -5.39
C LEU A 68 15.78 1.23 -5.08
N ASN A 69 15.90 2.50 -5.46
CA ASN A 69 17.09 3.32 -5.25
C ASN A 69 16.68 4.58 -4.47
N PRO A 70 16.44 4.45 -3.15
CA PRO A 70 16.07 5.59 -2.31
C PRO A 70 17.13 6.69 -2.40
N ARG A 71 16.71 7.95 -2.21
CA ARG A 71 17.65 9.06 -2.11
C ARG A 71 18.71 8.79 -1.03
N THR A 72 19.96 9.08 -1.36
CA THR A 72 21.13 8.85 -0.50
C THR A 72 21.28 9.89 0.62
N ASP A 73 20.55 11.00 0.54
CA ASP A 73 20.63 12.12 1.50
C ASP A 73 19.84 11.86 2.81
N CYS A 74 19.16 10.72 2.91
CA CYS A 74 18.50 10.27 4.14
C CYS A 74 18.99 8.86 4.50
N TRP A 75 19.89 8.77 5.49
CA TRP A 75 20.46 7.48 5.93
C TRP A 75 19.41 6.49 6.48
N LYS A 76 18.22 6.96 6.85
CA LYS A 76 17.09 6.13 7.30
C LYS A 76 16.24 5.60 6.13
N ALA A 77 16.57 5.93 4.89
CA ALA A 77 15.80 5.52 3.71
C ALA A 77 16.05 4.06 3.36
N VAL A 78 15.26 3.17 3.94
CA VAL A 78 15.27 1.73 3.64
C VAL A 78 14.36 1.45 2.44
N SER A 79 14.91 0.82 1.40
CA SER A 79 14.14 0.37 0.23
C SER A 79 13.28 -0.85 0.59
N TRP A 80 11.98 -0.64 0.77
CA TRP A 80 11.03 -1.72 0.95
C TRP A 80 11.02 -2.72 -0.20
N PRO A 81 10.96 -2.31 -1.48
CA PRO A 81 10.92 -3.29 -2.57
C PRO A 81 12.14 -4.21 -2.59
N ARG A 82 13.33 -3.72 -2.23
CA ARG A 82 14.53 -4.58 -2.12
C ARG A 82 14.46 -5.56 -0.94
N HIS A 83 13.95 -5.12 0.20
CA HIS A 83 13.80 -5.98 1.38
C HIS A 83 12.70 -7.03 1.20
N LEU A 84 11.70 -6.74 0.36
CA LEU A 84 10.69 -7.69 -0.10
C LEU A 84 11.14 -8.51 -1.31
N HIS A 85 12.36 -8.28 -1.81
CA HIS A 85 12.96 -8.96 -2.96
C HIS A 85 12.18 -8.81 -4.27
N LEU A 86 11.44 -7.70 -4.42
CA LEU A 86 10.68 -7.34 -5.63
C LEU A 86 11.58 -6.93 -6.81
N ASP A 87 12.88 -6.78 -6.57
CA ASP A 87 13.91 -6.58 -7.58
C ASP A 87 14.43 -7.88 -8.22
N ARG A 88 14.05 -9.05 -7.66
CA ARG A 88 14.56 -10.34 -8.12
C ARG A 88 13.70 -10.96 -9.23
N PRO A 89 14.30 -11.80 -10.09
CA PRO A 89 13.56 -12.63 -11.04
C PRO A 89 12.41 -13.41 -10.39
N GLY A 90 11.23 -13.37 -11.00
CA GLY A 90 10.05 -14.12 -10.55
C GLY A 90 9.31 -13.53 -9.33
N ALA A 91 9.71 -12.37 -8.80
CA ALA A 91 9.09 -11.80 -7.59
C ALA A 91 7.65 -11.27 -7.78
N GLY A 92 7.16 -11.18 -9.03
CA GLY A 92 5.88 -10.58 -9.36
C GLY A 92 5.97 -9.06 -9.53
N LEU A 93 4.83 -8.37 -9.49
CA LEU A 93 4.75 -6.91 -9.65
C LEU A 93 4.71 -6.23 -8.26
N GLY A 94 5.67 -5.37 -7.98
CA GLY A 94 5.61 -4.40 -6.90
C GLY A 94 4.84 -3.15 -7.30
N ILE A 95 3.97 -2.66 -6.42
CA ILE A 95 3.30 -1.36 -6.59
C ILE A 95 3.59 -0.50 -5.36
N GLY A 96 4.29 0.62 -5.54
CA GLY A 96 4.36 1.68 -4.54
C GLY A 96 3.08 2.53 -4.61
N PHE A 97 2.30 2.55 -3.53
CA PHE A 97 1.04 3.30 -3.45
C PHE A 97 1.23 4.58 -2.63
N GLY A 98 1.34 5.72 -3.32
CA GLY A 98 1.54 7.04 -2.75
C GLY A 98 0.21 7.72 -2.40
N TRP A 99 0.10 8.28 -1.21
CA TRP A 99 -1.06 9.08 -0.79
C TRP A 99 -0.64 10.29 0.07
N PRO A 100 -1.43 11.38 0.14
CA PRO A 100 -1.06 12.57 0.92
C PRO A 100 -1.16 12.38 2.45
N ALA A 101 -0.13 11.81 3.07
CA ALA A 101 -0.07 11.46 4.49
C ALA A 101 0.59 12.52 5.41
N THR A 102 0.53 13.80 5.02
CA THR A 102 1.10 14.93 5.79
C THR A 102 0.03 15.89 6.30
N GLY A 103 0.31 16.57 7.42
CA GLY A 103 -0.58 17.56 8.05
C GLY A 103 -1.22 17.06 9.35
N PRO A 104 -2.24 17.75 9.89
CA PRO A 104 -2.83 17.39 11.19
C PRO A 104 -3.38 15.96 11.22
N LEU A 105 -3.01 15.17 12.24
CA LEU A 105 -3.35 13.75 12.36
C LEU A 105 -4.82 13.41 12.06
N PRO A 106 -5.84 14.07 12.67
CA PRO A 106 -7.24 13.75 12.36
C PRO A 106 -7.61 14.01 10.89
N ARG A 107 -7.02 15.01 10.24
CA ARG A 107 -7.23 15.24 8.79
C ARG A 107 -6.59 14.11 7.97
N VAL A 108 -5.35 13.73 8.31
CA VAL A 108 -4.66 12.65 7.61
C VAL A 108 -5.36 11.30 7.82
N ALA A 109 -5.87 11.06 9.02
CA ALA A 109 -6.61 9.84 9.36
C ALA A 109 -7.94 9.73 8.58
N ARG A 110 -8.58 10.85 8.22
CA ARG A 110 -9.72 10.87 7.27
C ARG A 110 -9.28 10.64 5.83
N ARG A 111 -8.16 11.25 5.40
CA ARG A 111 -7.59 11.00 4.07
C ARG A 111 -7.19 9.54 3.87
N ALA A 112 -6.71 8.87 4.91
CA ALA A 112 -6.38 7.45 4.85
C ALA A 112 -7.60 6.59 4.47
N HIS A 113 -8.80 6.96 4.92
CA HIS A 113 -10.03 6.26 4.54
C HIS A 113 -10.35 6.47 3.04
N ARG A 114 -10.25 7.72 2.55
CA ARG A 114 -10.40 8.01 1.11
C ARG A 114 -9.37 7.27 0.27
N ALA A 115 -8.10 7.28 0.69
CA ALA A 115 -7.03 6.53 0.04
C ALA A 115 -7.31 5.02 0.03
N GLY A 116 -7.95 4.48 1.07
CA GLY A 116 -8.35 3.07 1.11
C GLY A 116 -9.46 2.74 0.12
N GLN A 117 -10.45 3.62 -0.06
CA GLN A 117 -11.46 3.48 -1.10
C GLN A 117 -10.84 3.50 -2.50
N GLN A 118 -9.86 4.37 -2.71
CA GLN A 118 -9.10 4.43 -3.95
C GLN A 118 -8.22 3.19 -4.17
N LEU A 119 -7.62 2.64 -3.11
CA LEU A 119 -6.91 1.37 -3.17
C LEU A 119 -7.87 0.22 -3.55
N ALA A 120 -9.10 0.19 -3.02
CA ALA A 120 -10.08 -0.83 -3.38
C ALA A 120 -10.41 -0.82 -4.88
N ARG A 121 -10.59 0.36 -5.46
CA ARG A 121 -10.80 0.52 -6.92
C ARG A 121 -9.61 0.06 -7.74
N MET A 122 -8.38 0.36 -7.28
CA MET A 122 -7.19 -0.16 -7.94
C MET A 122 -7.10 -1.69 -7.86
N ILE A 123 -7.47 -2.30 -6.73
CA ILE A 123 -7.52 -3.76 -6.59
C ILE A 123 -8.57 -4.36 -7.52
N ASP A 124 -9.72 -3.71 -7.68
CA ASP A 124 -10.74 -4.10 -8.65
C ASP A 124 -10.22 -4.04 -10.10
N ALA A 125 -9.53 -2.95 -10.47
CA ALA A 125 -8.87 -2.84 -11.77
C ALA A 125 -7.80 -3.92 -12.00
N ILE A 126 -7.02 -4.27 -10.98
CA ILE A 126 -6.06 -5.39 -11.05
C ILE A 126 -6.79 -6.71 -11.30
N GLN A 127 -7.86 -6.99 -10.55
CA GLN A 127 -8.62 -8.22 -10.67
C GLN A 127 -9.31 -8.33 -12.04
N ALA A 128 -9.85 -7.23 -12.56
CA ALA A 128 -10.49 -7.18 -13.87
C ALA A 128 -9.49 -7.46 -15.01
N ALA A 129 -8.30 -6.87 -14.94
CA ALA A 129 -7.25 -7.07 -15.94
C ALA A 129 -6.56 -8.43 -15.81
N ARG A 130 -6.34 -8.92 -14.59
CA ARG A 130 -5.64 -10.17 -14.29
C ARG A 130 -6.39 -10.99 -13.22
N PRO A 131 -7.45 -11.72 -13.62
CA PRO A 131 -8.26 -12.49 -12.68
C PRO A 131 -7.51 -13.59 -11.93
N ASP A 132 -6.38 -14.02 -12.49
CA ASP A 132 -5.46 -15.03 -11.95
C ASP A 132 -4.43 -14.46 -10.97
N ALA A 133 -4.28 -13.14 -10.88
CA ALA A 133 -3.28 -12.49 -10.03
C ALA A 133 -3.69 -12.54 -8.55
N GLN A 134 -2.69 -12.68 -7.68
CA GLN A 134 -2.89 -12.60 -6.23
C GLN A 134 -2.42 -11.25 -5.70
N VAL A 135 -3.24 -10.56 -4.91
CA VAL A 135 -2.85 -9.28 -4.30
C VAL A 135 -2.32 -9.51 -2.89
N ASN A 136 -1.12 -8.98 -2.60
CA ASN A 136 -0.54 -8.88 -1.27
C ASN A 136 -0.45 -7.40 -0.87
N LEU A 137 -0.71 -7.08 0.39
CA LEU A 137 -0.60 -5.72 0.94
C LEU A 137 0.51 -5.66 1.99
N VAL A 138 1.34 -4.62 1.94
CA VAL A 138 2.31 -4.30 2.99
C VAL A 138 2.09 -2.86 3.40
N ALA A 139 1.70 -2.62 4.64
CA ALA A 139 1.31 -1.31 5.11
C ALA A 139 1.97 -0.94 6.44
N HIS A 140 2.43 0.30 6.58
CA HIS A 140 3.06 0.80 7.80
C HIS A 140 2.21 1.87 8.49
N SER A 141 2.11 1.81 9.82
CA SER A 141 1.49 2.86 10.63
C SER A 141 0.10 3.22 10.11
N LEU A 142 -0.16 4.48 9.78
CA LEU A 142 -1.44 4.95 9.25
C LEU A 142 -1.79 4.39 7.86
N GLY A 143 -0.83 3.82 7.14
CA GLY A 143 -1.08 3.02 5.94
C GLY A 143 -1.90 1.76 6.23
N ALA A 144 -1.88 1.25 7.47
CA ALA A 144 -2.73 0.13 7.87
C ALA A 144 -4.22 0.48 7.75
N ARG A 145 -4.61 1.72 8.10
CA ARG A 145 -5.98 2.22 7.90
C ARG A 145 -6.38 2.24 6.42
N VAL A 146 -5.46 2.60 5.53
CA VAL A 146 -5.66 2.55 4.07
C VAL A 146 -5.94 1.12 3.63
N ALA A 147 -5.06 0.19 4.01
CA ALA A 147 -5.18 -1.23 3.66
C ALA A 147 -6.47 -1.87 4.20
N LEU A 148 -6.80 -1.63 5.48
CA LEU A 148 -8.01 -2.15 6.11
C LEU A 148 -9.28 -1.55 5.50
N THR A 149 -9.30 -0.24 5.22
CA THR A 149 -10.43 0.38 4.53
C THR A 149 -10.65 -0.22 3.15
N ALA A 150 -9.58 -0.53 2.41
CA ALA A 150 -9.72 -1.13 1.08
C ALA A 150 -10.45 -2.47 1.11
N LEU A 151 -10.27 -3.28 2.16
CA LEU A 151 -10.96 -4.56 2.31
C LEU A 151 -12.49 -4.41 2.41
N GLU A 152 -13.00 -3.27 2.87
CA GLU A 152 -14.45 -3.08 3.03
C GLU A 152 -15.22 -3.18 1.70
N THR A 153 -14.56 -2.85 0.57
CA THR A 153 -15.18 -2.81 -0.76
C THR A 153 -14.39 -3.51 -1.86
N ALA A 154 -13.20 -4.03 -1.57
CA ALA A 154 -12.42 -4.80 -2.53
C ALA A 154 -13.16 -6.07 -2.97
N PRO A 155 -12.84 -6.61 -4.16
CA PRO A 155 -13.48 -7.84 -4.63
C PRO A 155 -13.13 -9.03 -3.73
N ARG A 156 -14.07 -9.99 -3.67
CA ARG A 156 -13.96 -11.20 -2.85
C ARG A 156 -12.71 -12.02 -3.23
N ASP A 157 -12.02 -12.55 -2.22
CA ASP A 157 -10.92 -13.53 -2.35
C ASP A 157 -9.68 -13.08 -3.15
N VAL A 158 -9.56 -11.79 -3.48
CA VAL A 158 -8.43 -11.23 -4.24
C VAL A 158 -7.20 -11.01 -3.36
N VAL A 159 -7.40 -10.46 -2.16
CA VAL A 159 -6.29 -10.16 -1.24
C VAL A 159 -5.92 -11.41 -0.45
N ARG A 160 -4.70 -11.91 -0.64
CA ARG A 160 -4.23 -13.18 -0.04
C ARG A 160 -3.39 -12.99 1.20
N ARG A 161 -2.56 -11.95 1.25
CA ARG A 161 -1.69 -11.67 2.38
C ARG A 161 -1.69 -10.18 2.68
N MET A 162 -1.67 -9.85 3.96
CA MET A 162 -1.50 -8.48 4.43
C MET A 162 -0.50 -8.46 5.59
N ILE A 163 0.54 -7.63 5.45
CA ILE A 163 1.51 -7.37 6.51
C ILE A 163 1.28 -5.95 7.00
N LEU A 164 0.96 -5.81 8.28
CA LEU A 164 0.80 -4.53 8.96
C LEU A 164 2.01 -4.32 9.87
N ILE A 165 2.75 -3.25 9.66
CA ILE A 165 3.92 -2.89 10.46
C ILE A 165 3.53 -1.70 11.33
N SER A 166 3.48 -1.91 12.64
CA SER A 166 3.06 -0.88 13.61
C SER A 166 1.71 -0.24 13.24
N GLY A 167 0.74 -1.07 12.80
CA GLY A 167 -0.51 -0.58 12.20
C GLY A 167 -1.34 0.31 13.11
N ALA A 168 -1.69 1.51 12.64
CA ALA A 168 -2.47 2.48 13.39
C ALA A 168 -3.96 2.44 12.98
N GLU A 169 -4.74 1.61 13.68
CA GLU A 169 -6.19 1.53 13.53
C GLU A 169 -6.87 1.04 14.82
N TYR A 170 -8.12 1.44 15.03
CA TYR A 170 -8.96 0.91 16.09
C TYR A 170 -9.35 -0.54 15.82
N ARG A 171 -9.29 -1.36 16.87
CA ARG A 171 -9.65 -2.78 16.83
C ARG A 171 -11.00 -3.04 16.16
N ALA A 172 -12.05 -2.29 16.52
CA ALA A 172 -13.39 -2.47 15.96
C ALA A 172 -13.42 -2.32 14.43
N ARG A 173 -12.68 -1.35 13.88
CA ARG A 173 -12.58 -1.15 12.43
C ARG A 173 -11.76 -2.24 11.74
N ALA A 174 -10.66 -2.64 12.36
CA ALA A 174 -9.87 -3.76 11.86
C ALA A 174 -10.71 -5.03 11.81
N GLU A 175 -11.47 -5.35 12.87
CA GLU A 175 -12.36 -6.51 12.89
C GLU A 175 -13.46 -6.43 11.82
N ARG A 176 -14.07 -5.25 11.63
CA ARG A 176 -15.08 -5.05 10.57
C ARG A 176 -14.49 -5.31 9.18
N ALA A 177 -13.32 -4.74 8.88
CA ALA A 177 -12.62 -4.97 7.62
C ALA A 177 -12.27 -6.45 7.41
N LEU A 178 -11.87 -7.17 8.46
CA LEU A 178 -11.52 -8.59 8.39
C LEU A 178 -12.73 -9.53 8.28
N ARG A 179 -13.95 -9.04 8.55
CA ARG A 179 -15.21 -9.76 8.28
C ARG A 179 -15.76 -9.52 6.86
N SER A 180 -15.11 -8.68 6.06
CA SER A 180 -15.53 -8.39 4.69
C SER A 180 -15.38 -9.61 3.76
N PRO A 181 -16.13 -9.67 2.64
CA PRO A 181 -15.94 -10.68 1.62
C PRO A 181 -14.51 -10.71 1.03
N ALA A 182 -13.83 -9.57 0.96
CA ALA A 182 -12.43 -9.48 0.49
C ALA A 182 -11.44 -10.21 1.40
N ALA A 183 -11.76 -10.33 2.69
CA ALA A 183 -10.87 -10.89 3.71
C ALA A 183 -11.07 -12.40 3.97
N MET A 184 -12.00 -13.07 3.29
CA MET A 184 -12.36 -14.48 3.55
C MET A 184 -11.19 -15.46 3.45
N ARG A 185 -10.23 -15.20 2.54
CA ARG A 185 -9.00 -16.00 2.36
C ARG A 185 -7.73 -15.24 2.75
N LEU A 186 -7.88 -14.07 3.37
CA LEU A 186 -6.79 -13.20 3.73
C LEU A 186 -6.05 -13.74 4.96
N ARG A 187 -4.72 -13.83 4.85
CA ARG A 187 -3.84 -14.02 6.01
C ARG A 187 -3.21 -12.70 6.42
N VAL A 188 -3.36 -12.32 7.69
CA VAL A 188 -2.81 -11.08 8.24
C VAL A 188 -1.67 -11.37 9.20
N LEU A 189 -0.53 -10.71 8.99
CA LEU A 189 0.56 -10.62 9.95
C LEU A 189 0.63 -9.18 10.47
N ASN A 190 0.26 -8.97 11.73
CA ASN A 190 0.41 -7.68 12.39
C ASN A 190 1.66 -7.68 13.26
N VAL A 191 2.68 -6.92 12.85
CA VAL A 191 3.96 -6.77 13.54
C VAL A 191 3.88 -5.54 14.44
N THR A 192 3.99 -5.74 15.76
CA THR A 192 3.92 -4.69 16.77
C THR A 192 5.15 -4.68 17.67
N SER A 193 5.45 -3.53 18.26
CA SER A 193 6.52 -3.33 19.26
C SER A 193 6.00 -2.41 20.37
N GLY A 194 6.52 -2.57 21.60
CA GLY A 194 6.19 -1.68 22.73
C GLY A 194 6.58 -0.22 22.49
N GLU A 195 7.58 0.02 21.64
CA GLU A 195 8.00 1.38 21.22
C GLU A 195 6.89 2.14 20.47
N ASN A 196 5.89 1.44 19.92
CA ASN A 196 4.75 2.06 19.27
C ASN A 196 3.76 2.71 20.26
N ALA A 197 3.85 2.43 21.56
CA ALA A 197 2.87 2.87 22.55
C ALA A 197 2.69 4.39 22.59
N ALA A 198 3.77 5.16 22.41
CA ALA A 198 3.71 6.63 22.34
C ALA A 198 2.97 7.11 21.09
N PHE A 199 3.17 6.46 19.94
CA PHE A 199 2.45 6.77 18.71
C PHE A 199 0.98 6.40 18.81
N ASP A 200 0.67 5.26 19.44
CA ASP A 200 -0.70 4.82 19.67
C ASP A 200 -1.44 5.77 20.62
N LEU A 201 -0.77 6.28 21.65
CA LEU A 201 -1.32 7.30 22.54
C LEU A 201 -1.60 8.60 21.79
N MET A 202 -0.62 9.12 21.04
CA MET A 202 -0.82 10.32 20.21
C MET A 202 -1.98 10.15 19.22
N PHE A 203 -2.08 8.96 18.60
CA PHE A 203 -3.16 8.65 17.68
C PHE A 203 -4.52 8.67 18.38
N ARG A 204 -4.66 7.99 19.52
CA ARG A 204 -5.91 7.96 20.32
C ARG A 204 -6.34 9.35 20.80
N LEU A 205 -5.39 10.22 21.14
CA LEU A 205 -5.68 11.58 21.58
C LEU A 205 -6.07 12.50 20.41
N ALA A 206 -5.45 12.33 19.25
CA ALA A 206 -5.62 13.23 18.11
C ALA A 206 -6.75 12.80 17.16
N VAL A 207 -7.08 11.52 17.11
CA VAL A 207 -8.08 10.96 16.21
C VAL A 207 -9.20 10.43 17.07
N ALA A 208 -10.38 11.03 17.01
CA ALA A 208 -11.53 10.46 17.69
C ALA A 208 -11.84 9.07 17.11
N PRO A 209 -12.24 8.10 17.95
CA PRO A 209 -12.96 6.93 17.44
C PRO A 209 -14.26 7.47 16.84
N SER A 210 -14.30 7.71 15.54
CA SER A 210 -15.57 7.95 14.87
C SER A 210 -16.37 6.64 14.94
N ASP A 211 -17.56 6.74 15.53
CA ASP A 211 -18.56 5.71 15.88
C ASP A 211 -18.76 4.62 14.79
N PRO A 212 -19.25 3.42 15.18
CA PRO A 212 -19.11 2.15 14.46
C PRO A 212 -19.70 2.08 13.05
#